data_AF-A0A2A5XNU4-F1
#
_entry.id   AF-A0A2A5XNU4-F1
#
_cell.length_a   1.000
_cell.length_b   1.000
_cell.length_c   1.000
_cell.angle_alpha   90.00
_cell.angle_beta   90.00
_cell.angle_gamma   90.00
#
_symmetry.space_group_name_H-M   'P 1'
#
loop_
_entity.id
_entity.type
_entity.pdbx_description
1 polymer ?
#
loop_
_entity_poly.entity_id
_entity_poly.type
_entity_poly.pdbx_seq_one_letter_code
_entity_poly.pdbx_strand_id
1 'polypeptide(L)'
;MNMLRNFSFLIFTMLLFSCESKHPLAEKLCNCYTQLHRAQEEQEQLFWTDSCNVLYIEILKELENQESEQLKFQKAYSRCQ
;
A
#
# COMPACT_ATOMS: atom_id res chain seq x y z
N MET A 1 15.78 -42.41 -3.80
CA MET A 1 15.30 -41.08 -4.26
C MET A 1 14.54 -40.34 -3.14
N ASN A 2 15.11 -40.22 -1.93
CA ASN A 2 14.38 -39.67 -0.77
C ASN A 2 14.86 -38.30 -0.30
N MET A 3 15.97 -37.77 -0.84
CA MET A 3 16.51 -36.45 -0.46
C MET A 3 15.88 -35.29 -1.25
N LEU A 4 15.45 -35.52 -2.51
CA LEU A 4 14.85 -34.47 -3.35
C LEU A 4 13.45 -34.06 -2.88
N ARG A 5 12.72 -34.98 -2.23
CA ARG A 5 11.32 -34.77 -1.83
C ARG A 5 11.18 -33.78 -0.65
N ASN A 6 12.20 -33.69 0.20
CA ASN A 6 12.17 -32.79 1.36
C ASN A 6 12.58 -31.35 0.99
N PHE A 7 13.40 -31.16 -0.05
CA PHE A 7 13.77 -29.83 -0.54
C PHE A 7 12.58 -29.07 -1.14
N SER A 8 11.67 -29.78 -1.82
CA SER A 8 10.49 -29.17 -2.42
C SER A 8 9.50 -28.61 -1.40
N PHE A 9 9.45 -29.15 -0.18
CA PHE A 9 8.56 -28.67 0.88
C PHE A 9 9.06 -27.34 1.50
N LEU A 10 10.38 -27.16 1.61
CA LEU A 10 11.00 -25.97 2.19
C LEU A 10 10.85 -24.72 1.32
N ILE A 11 10.84 -24.89 -0.01
CA ILE A 11 10.66 -23.78 -0.96
C ILE A 11 9.21 -23.25 -0.91
N PHE A 12 8.22 -24.14 -0.72
CA PHE A 12 6.81 -23.74 -0.69
C PHE A 12 6.46 -22.91 0.56
N THR A 13 7.13 -23.16 1.69
CA THR A 13 6.90 -22.41 2.94
C THR A 13 7.46 -20.99 2.92
N MET A 14 8.50 -20.70 2.11
CA MET A 14 9.08 -19.35 1.98
C MET A 14 8.18 -18.40 1.17
N LEU A 15 7.35 -18.91 0.26
CA LEU A 15 6.47 -18.10 -0.60
C LEU A 15 5.26 -17.51 0.16
N LEU A 16 4.93 -18.02 1.34
CA LEU A 16 3.76 -17.58 2.12
C LEU A 16 4.06 -16.39 3.04
N PHE A 17 5.33 -15.98 3.21
CA PHE A 17 5.71 -14.88 4.10
C PHE A 17 5.65 -13.48 3.46
N SER A 18 5.29 -13.35 2.18
CA SER A 18 5.27 -12.04 1.50
C SER A 18 3.91 -11.31 1.54
N CYS A 19 2.94 -11.77 2.34
CA CYS A 19 1.74 -10.96 2.59
C CYS A 19 2.07 -9.88 3.63
N GLU A 20 2.82 -8.88 3.19
CA GLU A 20 3.15 -7.71 4.00
C GLU A 20 1.85 -7.02 4.40
N SER A 21 1.63 -6.83 5.70
CA SER A 21 0.39 -6.24 6.20
C SER A 21 0.18 -4.86 5.55
N LYS A 22 -0.81 -4.77 4.66
CA LYS A 22 -1.21 -3.50 4.07
C LYS A 22 -1.88 -2.66 5.14
N HIS A 23 -1.44 -1.43 5.33
CA HIS A 23 -2.18 -0.47 6.15
C HIS A 23 -3.41 -0.01 5.36
N PRO A 24 -4.65 -0.17 5.86
CA PRO A 24 -5.86 0.12 5.08
C PRO A 24 -5.91 1.55 4.52
N LEU A 25 -5.50 2.54 5.32
CA LEU A 25 -5.43 3.93 4.88
C LEU A 25 -4.36 4.16 3.79
N ALA A 26 -3.24 3.43 3.85
CA ALA A 26 -2.23 3.50 2.80
C ALA A 26 -2.79 2.92 1.51
N GLU A 27 -3.40 1.73 1.55
CA GLU A 27 -4.02 1.11 0.37
C GLU A 27 -5.07 2.03 -0.29
N LYS A 28 -5.91 2.69 0.52
CA LYS A 28 -6.88 3.68 0.02
C LYS A 28 -6.20 4.84 -0.71
N LEU A 29 -5.12 5.40 -0.15
CA LEU A 29 -4.38 6.49 -0.76
C LEU A 29 -3.61 6.05 -2.03
N CYS A 30 -2.99 4.88 -2.01
CA CYS A 30 -2.30 4.30 -3.17
C CYS A 30 -3.26 4.04 -4.33
N ASN A 31 -4.47 3.55 -4.02
CA ASN A 31 -5.52 3.38 -5.01
C ASN A 31 -5.97 4.73 -5.59
N CYS A 32 -6.02 5.80 -4.80
CA CYS A 32 -6.31 7.14 -5.32
C CYS A 32 -5.24 7.59 -6.32
N TYR A 33 -3.96 7.51 -5.96
CA TYR A 33 -2.87 7.85 -6.88
C TYR A 33 -2.83 6.95 -8.11
N THR A 34 -3.25 5.69 -7.99
CA THR A 34 -3.43 4.82 -9.16
C THR A 34 -4.48 5.36 -10.13
N GLN A 35 -5.59 5.92 -9.64
CA GLN A 35 -6.57 6.58 -10.52
C GLN A 35 -6.00 7.85 -11.14
N LEU A 36 -5.27 8.66 -10.37
CA LEU A 36 -4.55 9.82 -10.91
C LEU A 36 -3.62 9.44 -12.07
N HIS A 37 -2.82 8.37 -11.90
CA HIS A 37 -1.91 7.90 -12.95
C HIS A 37 -2.62 7.31 -14.19
N ARG A 38 -3.88 6.89 -14.05
CA ARG A 38 -4.69 6.37 -15.15
C ARG A 38 -5.46 7.46 -15.90
N ALA A 39 -5.65 8.63 -15.28
CA ALA A 39 -6.40 9.74 -15.85
C ALA A 39 -5.72 10.27 -17.12
N GLN A 40 -6.48 10.33 -18.21
CA GLN A 40 -5.96 10.71 -19.54
C GLN A 40 -6.19 12.19 -19.85
N GLU A 41 -7.27 12.76 -19.31
CA GLU A 41 -7.67 14.15 -19.53
C GLU A 41 -7.12 15.05 -18.42
N GLU A 42 -6.72 16.28 -18.76
CA GLU A 42 -6.16 17.24 -17.80
C GLU A 42 -7.15 17.56 -16.66
N GLN A 43 -8.43 17.73 -16.97
CA GLN A 43 -9.47 17.97 -15.96
C GLN A 43 -9.63 16.80 -14.99
N GLU A 44 -9.49 15.57 -15.48
CA GLU A 44 -9.55 14.36 -14.66
C GLU A 44 -8.31 14.24 -13.76
N GLN A 45 -7.13 14.56 -14.29
CA GLN A 45 -5.88 14.61 -13.50
C GLN A 45 -5.96 15.66 -12.38
N LEU A 46 -6.49 16.85 -12.66
CA LEU A 46 -6.72 17.88 -11.65
C LEU A 46 -7.67 17.39 -10.55
N PHE A 47 -8.80 16.79 -10.95
CA PHE A 47 -9.77 16.22 -10.01
C PHE A 47 -9.15 15.17 -9.10
N TRP A 48 -8.40 14.21 -9.66
CA TRP A 48 -7.76 13.16 -8.87
C TRP A 48 -6.64 13.72 -8.00
N THR A 49 -5.87 14.70 -8.48
CA THR A 49 -4.82 15.34 -7.69
C THR A 49 -5.40 15.97 -6.42
N ASP A 50 -6.45 16.77 -6.57
CA ASP A 50 -7.14 17.40 -5.44
C ASP A 50 -7.72 16.34 -4.48
N SER A 51 -8.37 15.32 -5.05
CA SER A 51 -8.97 14.23 -4.28
C SER A 51 -7.94 13.46 -3.45
N CYS A 52 -6.79 13.11 -4.02
CA CYS A 52 -5.76 12.36 -3.31
C CYS A 52 -5.05 13.22 -2.25
N ASN A 53 -4.86 14.51 -2.51
CA ASN A 53 -4.30 15.44 -1.53
C ASN A 53 -5.22 15.63 -0.32
N VAL A 54 -6.52 15.81 -0.54
CA VAL A 54 -7.51 15.87 0.54
C VAL A 54 -7.49 14.57 1.35
N LEU A 55 -7.52 13.41 0.69
CA LEU A 55 -7.45 12.11 1.35
C LEU A 55 -6.18 11.95 2.19
N TYR A 56 -5.02 12.38 1.68
CA TYR A 56 -3.77 12.33 2.43
C TYR A 56 -3.84 13.14 3.72
N ILE A 57 -4.37 14.38 3.65
CA ILE A 57 -4.54 15.25 4.81
C ILE A 57 -5.52 14.64 5.82
N GLU A 58 -6.63 14.07 5.36
CA GLU A 58 -7.60 13.39 6.23
C GLU A 58 -6.98 12.22 6.98
N ILE A 59 -6.18 11.39 6.30
CA ILE A 59 -5.47 10.28 6.92
C ILE A 59 -4.46 10.78 7.97
N LEU A 60 -3.71 11.85 7.68
CA LEU A 60 -2.78 12.41 8.64
C LEU A 60 -3.48 12.93 9.90
N LYS A 61 -4.67 13.53 9.77
CA LYS A 61 -5.49 13.97 10.90
C LYS A 61 -6.04 12.79 11.70
N GLU A 62 -6.52 11.74 11.02
CA GLU A 62 -7.02 10.52 11.68
C GLU A 62 -5.93 9.85 12.54
N LEU A 63 -4.69 9.89 12.07
CA LEU A 63 -3.54 9.27 12.72
C LEU A 63 -2.75 10.21 13.64
N GLU A 64 -3.14 11.49 13.79
CA GLU A 64 -2.36 12.54 14.44
C GLU A 64 -1.89 12.17 15.87
N ASN A 65 -2.73 11.47 16.62
CA ASN A 65 -2.45 11.06 17.99
C ASN A 65 -2.13 9.55 18.12
N GLN A 66 -1.84 8.88 17.00
CA GLN A 66 -1.62 7.44 16.92
C GLN A 66 -0.24 7.13 16.32
N GLU A 67 0.84 7.53 17.00
CA GLU A 67 2.23 7.43 16.49
C GLU A 67 2.57 6.06 15.90
N SER A 68 2.19 4.97 16.58
CA SER A 68 2.44 3.60 16.09
C SER A 68 1.72 3.32 14.77
N GLU A 69 0.46 3.76 14.63
CA GLU A 69 -0.30 3.59 13.38
C GLU A 69 0.20 4.54 12.29
N GLN A 70 0.59 5.76 12.65
CA GLN A 70 1.22 6.70 11.72
C GLN A 70 2.50 6.14 11.11
N LEU A 71 3.35 5.49 11.90
CA LEU A 71 4.56 4.83 11.43
C LEU A 71 4.24 3.67 10.46
N LYS A 72 3.24 2.85 10.80
CA LYS A 72 2.78 1.74 9.94
C LYS A 72 2.20 2.26 8.63
N PHE A 73 1.40 3.32 8.68
CA PHE A 73 0.86 3.99 7.52
C PHE A 73 1.97 4.51 6.61
N GLN A 74 2.92 5.28 7.14
CA GLN A 74 4.03 5.83 6.36
C GLN A 74 4.87 4.73 5.69
N LYS A 75 5.18 3.65 6.43
CA LYS A 75 5.93 2.50 5.91
C LYS A 75 5.16 1.76 4.81
N ALA A 76 3.84 1.66 4.92
CA ALA A 76 3.01 1.04 3.90
C ALA A 76 2.86 1.96 2.66
N TYR A 77 2.65 3.26 2.88
CA TYR A 77 2.50 4.27 1.83
C TYR A 77 3.77 4.43 0.98
N SER A 78 4.96 4.38 1.61
CA SER A 78 6.24 4.50 0.88
C SER A 78 6.51 3.37 -0.12
N ARG A 79 5.73 2.28 -0.09
CA ARG A 79 5.83 1.16 -1.03
C ARG A 79 4.99 1.35 -2.28
N CYS A 80 4.09 2.34 -2.26
CA CYS A 80 3.21 2.65 -3.36
C CYS A 80 3.75 3.75 -4.27
N GLN A 81 4.72 4.52 -3.80
CA GLN A 81 5.46 5.52 -4.57
C GLN A 81 6.57 4.84 -5.37
#